data_AF-A0A5M8NU76-F1
#
_entry.id   AF-A0A5M8NU76-F1
#
_cell.length_a   1.000
_cell.length_b   1.000
_cell.length_c   1.000
_cell.angle_alpha   90.00
_cell.angle_beta   90.00
_cell.angle_gamma   90.00
#
_symmetry.space_group_name_H-M   'P 1'
#
loop_
_entity.id
_entity.type
_entity.pdbx_description
1 polymer ?
#
loop_
_entity_poly.entity_id
_entity_poly.type
_entity_poly.pdbx_seq_one_letter_code
_entity_poly.pdbx_strand_id
1 'polypeptide(L)'
;MTTMWQSKWSGGAAQPPHWLIIDLGQPLNLVKIELYRRVGAVVDTKTVQLSVSNDPNPDGTWKSIGMLNYSGIVGDDLRTLDITPDTDTDGRYLKLYLPDSNRFPYVQLAKIYIYVGN
;
A
#
# COMPACT_ATOMS: atom_id res chain seq x y z
N MET A 1 -1.06 5.57 -16.91
CA MET A 1 -2.06 6.00 -15.90
C MET A 1 -1.72 7.42 -15.47
N THR A 2 -2.69 8.34 -15.38
CA THR A 2 -2.44 9.78 -15.14
C THR A 2 -2.82 10.26 -13.73
N THR A 3 -3.60 9.47 -12.98
CA THR A 3 -4.01 9.78 -11.61
C THR A 3 -3.17 8.97 -10.61
N MET A 4 -2.70 9.63 -9.56
CA MET A 4 -1.92 9.02 -8.49
C MET A 4 -2.02 9.83 -7.20
N TRP A 5 -1.81 9.16 -6.08
CA TRP A 5 -1.37 9.80 -4.85
C TRP A 5 0.16 9.86 -4.83
N GLN A 6 0.71 10.96 -4.31
CA GLN A 6 2.14 11.15 -4.11
C GLN A 6 2.39 11.87 -2.78
N SER A 7 3.48 11.52 -2.09
CA SER A 7 3.93 12.25 -0.90
C SER A 7 4.22 13.72 -1.25
N LYS A 8 4.21 14.59 -0.22
CA LYS A 8 4.23 16.05 -0.34
C LYS A 8 5.18 16.54 -1.45
N TRP A 9 4.60 17.20 -2.46
CA TRP A 9 5.29 17.63 -3.69
C TRP A 9 6.14 18.90 -3.52
N SER A 10 5.74 19.84 -2.66
CA SER A 10 6.43 21.15 -2.52
C SER A 10 6.42 21.68 -1.07
N GLY A 11 7.37 22.56 -0.75
CA GLY A 11 7.51 23.16 0.60
C GLY A 11 8.24 22.25 1.58
N GLY A 12 9.27 21.53 1.10
CA GLY A 12 9.97 20.48 1.82
C GLY A 12 9.33 19.11 1.59
N ALA A 13 10.16 18.11 1.33
CA ALA A 13 9.68 16.76 1.08
C ALA A 13 9.48 16.04 2.43
N ALA A 14 8.24 15.61 2.69
CA ALA A 14 7.95 14.82 3.88
C ALA A 14 8.66 13.48 3.72
N GLN A 15 9.56 13.18 4.66
CA GLN A 15 10.33 11.95 4.63
C GLN A 15 9.42 10.77 5.04
N PRO A 16 9.59 9.58 4.45
CA PRO A 16 9.01 8.37 4.99
C PRO A 16 9.38 8.20 6.48
N PRO A 17 8.52 7.55 7.29
CA PRO A 17 7.39 6.74 6.84
C PRO A 17 6.13 7.54 6.48
N HIS A 18 5.34 6.98 5.56
CA HIS A 18 3.98 7.43 5.28
C HIS A 18 2.99 6.30 5.50
N TRP A 19 1.71 6.63 5.69
CA TRP A 19 0.65 5.64 5.67
C TRP A 19 -0.62 6.16 4.99
N LEU A 20 -1.37 5.23 4.41
CA LEU A 20 -2.74 5.45 3.96
C LEU A 20 -3.64 4.45 4.68
N ILE A 21 -4.83 4.88 5.05
CA ILE A 21 -5.88 4.01 5.59
C ILE A 21 -7.07 4.10 4.64
N ILE A 22 -7.50 2.94 4.15
CA ILE A 22 -8.65 2.79 3.28
C ILE A 22 -9.77 2.18 4.10
N ASP A 23 -10.90 2.88 4.22
CA ASP A 23 -12.14 2.34 4.76
C ASP A 23 -12.83 1.50 3.67
N LEU A 24 -12.98 0.21 3.91
CA LEU A 24 -13.65 -0.74 2.99
C LEU A 24 -15.18 -0.70 3.13
N GLY A 25 -15.70 0.11 4.06
CA GLY A 25 -17.13 0.29 4.36
C GLY A 25 -17.69 -0.75 5.34
N GLN A 26 -17.17 -1.97 5.32
CA GLN A 26 -17.52 -3.06 6.22
C GLN A 26 -16.32 -4.01 6.42
N PRO A 27 -16.32 -4.86 7.47
CA PRO A 27 -15.34 -5.92 7.60
C PRO A 27 -15.38 -6.86 6.39
N LEU A 28 -14.22 -7.11 5.79
CA LEU A 28 -14.05 -8.00 4.64
C LEU A 28 -12.89 -8.98 4.91
N ASN A 29 -12.98 -10.17 4.31
CA ASN A 29 -11.89 -11.15 4.26
C ASN A 29 -11.14 -11.01 2.94
N LEU A 30 -9.92 -10.49 2.98
CA LEU A 30 -9.12 -10.21 1.80
C LEU A 30 -8.36 -11.47 1.38
N VAL A 31 -8.32 -11.75 0.08
CA VAL A 31 -7.58 -12.91 -0.47
C VAL A 31 -6.46 -12.51 -1.42
N LYS A 32 -6.55 -11.32 -2.03
CA LYS A 32 -5.52 -10.80 -2.93
C LYS A 32 -5.54 -9.28 -2.94
N ILE A 33 -4.36 -8.68 -3.11
CA ILE A 33 -4.20 -7.24 -3.38
C ILE A 33 -3.31 -7.07 -4.60
N GLU A 34 -3.76 -6.28 -5.57
CA GLU A 34 -2.89 -5.77 -6.64
C GLU A 34 -2.67 -4.28 -6.43
N LEU A 35 -1.42 -3.87 -6.36
CA LEU A 35 -1.01 -2.50 -6.14
C LEU A 35 -0.17 -2.03 -7.32
N TYR A 36 -0.54 -0.87 -7.85
CA TYR A 36 0.24 -0.17 -8.86
C TYR A 36 0.90 1.04 -8.21
N ARG A 37 2.21 1.19 -8.38
CA ARG A 37 2.84 2.51 -8.29
C ARG A 37 2.55 3.31 -9.56
N ARG A 38 2.96 4.59 -9.59
CA ARG A 38 2.84 5.42 -10.80
C ARG A 38 3.53 4.72 -11.97
N VAL A 39 2.79 4.57 -13.07
CA VAL A 39 3.33 4.04 -14.32
C VAL A 39 4.21 5.08 -15.01
N GLY A 40 5.43 4.72 -15.39
CA GLY A 40 6.34 5.56 -16.17
C GLY A 40 7.79 5.51 -15.68
N ALA A 41 8.59 6.53 -16.03
CA ALA A 41 10.03 6.57 -15.79
C ALA A 41 10.46 6.80 -14.32
N VAL A 42 9.55 6.66 -13.35
CA VAL A 42 9.80 7.03 -11.95
C VAL A 42 9.47 5.86 -11.04
N VAL A 43 10.43 5.44 -10.21
CA VAL A 43 10.42 4.18 -9.46
C VAL A 43 10.35 4.38 -7.94
N ASP A 44 9.83 5.53 -7.51
CA ASP A 44 9.93 6.09 -6.15
C ASP A 44 9.57 5.11 -5.01
N THR A 45 8.39 4.50 -5.03
CA THR A 45 7.98 3.56 -3.97
C THR A 45 8.81 2.28 -4.01
N LYS A 46 9.33 1.88 -2.84
CA LYS A 46 10.09 0.64 -2.66
C LYS A 46 9.31 -0.40 -1.89
N THR A 47 9.00 -0.15 -0.62
CA THR A 47 8.27 -1.10 0.23
C THR A 47 6.87 -0.62 0.55
N VAL A 48 5.89 -1.54 0.56
CA VAL A 48 4.55 -1.30 1.11
C VAL A 48 4.19 -2.46 2.02
N GLN A 49 4.00 -2.20 3.31
CA GLN A 49 3.50 -3.15 4.28
C GLN A 49 1.99 -3.02 4.38
N LEU A 50 1.29 -4.16 4.36
CA LEU A 50 -0.16 -4.23 4.30
C LEU A 50 -0.69 -4.87 5.59
N SER A 51 -1.70 -4.24 6.18
CA SER A 51 -2.32 -4.73 7.40
C SER A 51 -3.78 -4.32 7.50
N VAL A 52 -4.57 -5.07 8.26
CA VAL A 52 -6.01 -4.82 8.45
C VAL A 52 -6.37 -4.58 9.91
N SER A 53 -7.44 -3.83 10.15
CA SER A 53 -8.02 -3.61 11.47
C SER A 53 -9.51 -3.32 11.37
N ASN A 54 -10.23 -3.48 12.48
CA ASN A 54 -11.59 -2.97 12.66
C ASN A 54 -11.61 -1.58 13.32
N ASP A 55 -10.44 -1.01 13.64
CA ASP A 55 -10.26 0.33 14.20
C ASP A 55 -9.50 1.22 13.19
N PRO A 56 -9.97 2.46 12.89
CA PRO A 56 -9.28 3.37 11.97
C PRO A 56 -8.05 4.06 12.57
N ASN A 57 -7.73 3.89 13.85
CA ASN A 57 -6.60 4.54 14.50
C ASN A 57 -5.25 4.13 13.85
N PRO A 58 -4.50 5.06 13.24
CA PRO A 58 -3.22 4.74 12.61
C PRO A 58 -2.19 4.15 13.57
N ASP A 59 -2.26 4.50 14.87
CA ASP A 59 -1.34 4.05 15.91
C ASP A 59 -1.91 2.87 16.73
N GLY A 60 -3.08 2.34 16.33
CA GLY A 60 -3.71 1.19 16.95
C GLY A 60 -3.04 -0.14 16.63
N THR A 61 -3.69 -1.24 17.03
CA THR A 61 -3.25 -2.60 16.69
C THR A 61 -3.72 -2.97 15.28
N TRP A 62 -2.79 -3.42 14.44
CA TRP A 62 -3.05 -3.83 13.06
C TRP A 62 -2.58 -5.27 12.84
N LYS A 63 -3.37 -6.09 12.15
CA LYS A 63 -3.01 -7.45 11.74
C LYS A 63 -2.23 -7.41 10.43
N SER A 64 -0.96 -7.80 10.44
CA SER A 64 -0.14 -7.85 9.22
C SER A 64 -0.67 -8.92 8.27
N ILE A 65 -0.87 -8.56 7.00
CA ILE A 65 -1.35 -9.48 5.96
C ILE A 65 -0.30 -9.71 4.87
N GLY A 66 0.78 -8.92 4.85
CA GLY A 66 1.89 -9.12 3.93
C GLY A 66 2.64 -7.83 3.59
N MET A 67 3.54 -7.94 2.61
CA MET A 67 4.37 -6.83 2.15
C MET A 67 4.66 -6.97 0.66
N LEU A 68 4.75 -5.83 -0.02
CA LEU A 68 5.11 -5.70 -1.43
C LEU A 68 6.43 -4.95 -1.56
N ASN A 69 7.31 -5.43 -2.44
CA ASN A 69 8.63 -4.84 -2.69
C ASN A 69 8.81 -4.55 -4.18
N TYR A 70 8.91 -3.28 -4.55
CA TYR A 70 9.19 -2.83 -5.92
C TYR A 70 10.69 -2.68 -6.13
N SER A 71 11.18 -3.08 -7.31
CA SER A 71 12.57 -2.79 -7.68
C SER A 71 12.76 -1.32 -8.07
N GLY A 72 14.01 -0.88 -8.17
CA GLY A 72 14.37 0.40 -8.76
C GLY A 72 14.34 0.41 -10.29
N ILE A 73 13.73 -0.57 -10.95
CA ILE A 73 13.71 -0.72 -12.41
C ILE A 73 12.42 -0.10 -12.98
N VAL A 74 12.54 0.67 -14.07
CA VAL A 74 11.41 1.28 -14.77
C VAL A 74 10.54 0.20 -15.42
N GLY A 75 9.22 0.35 -15.32
CA GLY A 75 8.24 -0.61 -15.86
C GLY A 75 7.86 -1.72 -14.87
N ASP A 76 8.59 -1.85 -13.76
CA ASP A 76 8.28 -2.78 -12.67
C ASP A 76 7.23 -2.20 -11.72
N ASP A 77 6.05 -1.88 -12.24
CA ASP A 77 5.10 -0.97 -11.57
C ASP A 77 3.92 -1.66 -10.89
N LEU A 78 3.78 -2.99 -11.02
CA LEU A 78 2.71 -3.80 -10.43
C LEU A 78 3.26 -4.79 -9.42
N ARG A 79 2.59 -4.90 -8.28
CA ARG A 79 2.78 -5.99 -7.32
C ARG A 79 1.48 -6.64 -6.95
N THR A 80 1.53 -7.96 -6.83
CA THR A 80 0.45 -8.80 -6.35
C THR A 80 0.85 -9.41 -5.02
N LEU A 81 -0.02 -9.29 -4.03
CA LEU A 81 0.01 -10.07 -2.80
C LEU A 81 -1.11 -11.08 -2.89
N ASP A 82 -0.78 -12.34 -3.11
CA ASP A 82 -1.68 -13.45 -2.83
C ASP A 82 -1.57 -13.75 -1.32
N ILE A 83 -2.68 -13.61 -0.61
CA ILE A 83 -2.67 -13.75 0.85
C ILE A 83 -2.59 -15.23 1.19
N THR A 84 -1.62 -15.60 2.03
CA THR A 84 -1.42 -16.97 2.47
C THR A 84 -2.71 -17.50 3.10
N PRO A 85 -3.12 -18.74 2.77
CA PRO A 85 -4.21 -19.41 3.48
C PRO A 85 -4.04 -19.30 5.00
N ASP A 86 -5.16 -19.18 5.72
CA ASP A 86 -5.23 -19.04 7.18
C ASP A 86 -4.68 -17.72 7.77
N THR A 87 -4.23 -16.77 6.93
CA THR A 87 -3.96 -15.40 7.40
C THR A 87 -5.26 -14.76 7.83
N ASP A 88 -5.35 -14.32 9.09
CA ASP A 88 -6.51 -13.57 9.57
C ASP A 88 -6.55 -12.18 8.91
N THR A 89 -7.43 -12.03 7.94
CA THR A 89 -7.63 -10.80 7.17
C THR A 89 -8.95 -10.10 7.48
N ASP A 90 -9.72 -10.56 8.46
CA ASP A 90 -10.98 -9.92 8.83
C ASP A 90 -10.71 -8.48 9.30
N GLY A 91 -11.21 -7.50 8.55
CA GLY A 91 -11.05 -6.11 8.93
C GLY A 91 -11.79 -5.16 8.00
N ARG A 92 -12.27 -4.04 8.56
CA ARG A 92 -12.90 -2.95 7.80
C ARG A 92 -11.90 -1.98 7.19
N TYR A 93 -10.74 -1.79 7.81
CA TYR A 93 -9.74 -0.84 7.36
C TYR A 93 -8.51 -1.58 6.84
N LEU A 94 -7.99 -1.10 5.70
CA LEU A 94 -6.71 -1.55 5.14
C LEU A 94 -5.68 -0.42 5.28
N LYS A 95 -4.57 -0.70 5.97
CA LYS A 95 -3.43 0.20 6.10
C LYS A 95 -2.32 -0.20 5.15
N LEU A 96 -1.88 0.78 4.36
CA LEU A 96 -0.66 0.73 3.56
C LEU A 96 0.39 1.56 4.29
N TYR A 97 1.43 0.92 4.80
CA TYR A 97 2.56 1.59 5.43
C TYR A 97 3.77 1.60 4.47
N LEU A 98 4.34 2.78 4.22
CA LEU A 98 5.40 3.02 3.25
C LEU A 98 6.65 3.51 4.00
N PRO A 99 7.55 2.60 4.41
CA PRO A 99 8.69 2.95 5.25
C PRO A 99 9.86 3.56 4.48
N ASP A 100 9.98 3.27 3.18
CA ASP A 100 11.15 3.65 2.40
C ASP A 100 10.84 3.91 0.91
N SER A 101 11.86 4.38 0.20
CA SER A 101 11.79 4.84 -1.19
C SER A 101 13.05 4.42 -1.95
N ASN A 102 12.89 4.07 -3.23
CA ASN A 102 14.01 3.87 -4.16
C ASN A 102 14.64 5.20 -4.59
N ARG A 103 13.89 6.31 -4.50
CA ARG A 103 14.37 7.67 -4.79
C ARG A 103 13.93 8.60 -3.67
N PHE A 104 14.69 8.56 -2.58
CA PHE A 104 14.38 9.31 -1.36
C PHE A 104 14.15 10.80 -1.65
N PRO A 105 13.13 11.43 -1.04
CA PRO A 105 12.15 10.89 -0.09
C PRO A 105 10.78 10.53 -0.71
N TYR A 106 10.70 10.43 -2.03
CA TYR A 106 9.40 10.39 -2.72
C TYR A 106 8.75 9.01 -2.61
N VAL A 107 7.43 8.96 -2.42
CA VAL A 107 6.62 7.75 -2.60
C VAL A 107 5.35 8.10 -3.36
N GLN A 108 4.87 7.15 -4.17
CA GLN A 108 3.71 7.33 -5.04
C GLN A 108 2.95 6.02 -5.27
N LEU A 109 1.64 6.10 -5.28
CA LEU A 109 0.74 4.97 -5.54
C LEU A 109 -0.35 5.42 -6.53
N ALA A 110 -0.66 4.58 -7.51
CA ALA A 110 -1.60 4.93 -8.58
C ALA A 110 -2.96 4.26 -8.41
N LYS A 111 -2.97 2.95 -8.20
CA LYS A 111 -4.19 2.16 -8.10
C LYS A 111 -4.00 1.00 -7.14
N ILE A 112 -5.07 0.63 -6.47
CA ILE A 112 -5.16 -0.58 -5.67
C ILE A 112 -6.42 -1.34 -6.10
N TYR A 113 -6.29 -2.64 -6.28
CA TYR A 113 -7.41 -3.57 -6.45
C TYR A 113 -7.39 -4.53 -5.27
N ILE A 114 -8.54 -4.67 -4.61
CA ILE A 114 -8.71 -5.52 -3.44
C ILE A 114 -9.70 -6.61 -3.82
N TYR A 115 -9.32 -7.85 -3.56
CA TYR A 115 -10.14 -9.03 -3.86
C TYR A 115 -10.51 -9.68 -2.55
N VAL A 116 -11.78 -10.03 -2.42
CA VAL A 116 -12.35 -10.65 -1.22
C VAL A 116 -12.70 -12.10 -1.48
N GLY A 117 -12.58 -12.93 -0.45
CA GLY A 117 -13.07 -14.31 -0.48
C GLY A 117 -14.59 -14.34 -0.45
N ASN A 118 -15.17 -15.40 -1.03
CA ASN A 118 -16.60 -15.71 -0.92
C ASN A 118 -16.94 -16.31 0.44
#